data_AF-A0A368GX39-F1
#
_entry.id   AF-A0A368GX39-F1
#
_cell.length_a   1.000
_cell.length_b   1.000
_cell.length_c   1.000
_cell.angle_alpha   90.00
_cell.angle_beta   90.00
_cell.angle_gamma   90.00
#
_symmetry.space_group_name_H-M   'P 1'
#
loop_
_entity.id
_entity.type
_entity.pdbx_description
1 polymer ?
#
loop_
_entity_poly.entity_id
_entity_poly.type
_entity_poly.pdbx_seq_one_letter_code
_entity_poly.pdbx_strand_id
1 'polypeptide(L)'
;MEESLEDRIAAIEKILGIDDYSDVKKADLDVASLQEKMTSLGLERVMKIPLTKLKKLKSITNKPQTQSLAERLSTIEFCEGLIRQRAELLKEFEERLQVLDCCQQLSDSISC
;
A
#
# COMPACT_ATOMS: atom_id res chain seq x y z
N MET A 1 -28.78 -27.54 1.06
CA MET A 1 -28.37 -27.23 -0.33
C MET A 1 -26.94 -26.73 -0.24
N GLU A 2 -25.99 -27.59 -0.58
CA GLU A 2 -24.60 -27.15 -0.72
C GLU A 2 -24.56 -26.29 -1.99
N GLU A 3 -24.33 -25.00 -1.80
CA GLU A 3 -24.06 -24.07 -2.91
C GLU A 3 -22.83 -24.61 -3.66
N SER A 4 -22.94 -24.82 -4.97
CA SER A 4 -21.84 -25.40 -5.75
C SER A 4 -20.60 -24.53 -5.58
N LEU A 5 -19.42 -25.15 -5.62
CA LEU A 5 -18.17 -24.38 -5.69
C LEU A 5 -18.20 -23.37 -6.83
N GLU A 6 -18.88 -23.70 -7.93
CA GLU A 6 -19.07 -22.82 -9.08
C GLU A 6 -19.90 -21.58 -8.74
N ASP A 7 -20.99 -21.74 -7.99
CA ASP A 7 -21.85 -20.63 -7.56
C ASP A 7 -21.10 -19.67 -6.62
N ARG A 8 -20.28 -20.23 -5.72
CA ARG A 8 -19.45 -19.46 -4.80
C ARG A 8 -18.34 -18.71 -5.52
N ILE A 9 -17.73 -19.32 -6.54
CA ILE A 9 -16.71 -18.68 -7.38
C ILE A 9 -17.36 -17.54 -8.17
N ALA A 10 -18.50 -17.78 -8.81
CA ALA A 10 -19.23 -16.76 -9.58
C ALA A 10 -19.67 -15.57 -8.70
N ALA A 11 -20.13 -15.82 -7.47
CA ALA A 11 -20.46 -14.76 -6.52
C ALA A 11 -19.23 -13.91 -6.16
N ILE A 12 -18.07 -14.54 -5.96
CA ILE A 12 -16.81 -13.84 -5.67
C ILE A 12 -16.34 -13.03 -6.88
N GLU A 13 -16.35 -13.61 -8.07
CA GLU A 13 -15.95 -12.94 -9.32
C GLU A 13 -16.82 -11.71 -9.61
N LYS A 14 -18.12 -11.82 -9.36
CA LYS A 14 -19.08 -10.70 -9.46
C LYS A 14 -18.79 -9.60 -8.44
N ILE A 15 -18.49 -9.93 -7.19
CA ILE A 15 -18.12 -8.93 -6.16
C ILE A 15 -16.80 -8.23 -6.53
N LEU A 16 -15.86 -8.96 -7.14
CA LEU A 16 -14.56 -8.44 -7.55
C LEU A 16 -14.59 -7.73 -8.92
N GLY A 17 -15.74 -7.71 -9.61
CA GLY A 17 -15.87 -7.10 -10.94
C GLY A 17 -15.05 -7.81 -12.03
N ILE A 18 -14.76 -9.11 -11.84
CA ILE A 18 -13.95 -9.92 -12.76
C ILE A 18 -14.81 -10.46 -13.93
N ASP A 19 -16.11 -10.65 -13.69
CA ASP A 19 -17.07 -11.19 -14.66
C ASP A 19 -17.29 -10.27 -15.89
N ASP A 20 -17.05 -8.96 -15.76
CA ASP A 20 -17.36 -7.95 -16.78
C ASP A 20 -16.48 -8.01 -18.06
N TYR A 21 -15.47 -8.88 -18.13
CA TYR A 21 -14.47 -8.86 -19.20
C TYR A 21 -14.14 -10.23 -19.82
N SER A 22 -15.02 -11.23 -19.67
CA SER A 22 -14.83 -12.57 -20.27
C SER A 22 -14.79 -12.57 -21.82
N ASP A 23 -15.35 -11.54 -22.46
CA ASP A 23 -15.41 -11.40 -23.92
C ASP A 23 -14.32 -10.51 -24.54
N VAL A 24 -13.43 -9.90 -23.75
CA VAL A 24 -12.43 -8.96 -24.27
C VAL A 24 -11.33 -9.69 -25.04
N LYS A 25 -11.25 -9.44 -26.34
CA LYS A 25 -10.16 -9.95 -27.18
C LYS A 25 -8.95 -9.05 -27.03
N LYS A 26 -7.74 -9.61 -27.23
CA LYS A 26 -6.49 -8.81 -27.24
C LYS A 26 -6.52 -7.63 -28.23
N ALA A 27 -7.34 -7.72 -29.27
CA ALA A 27 -7.52 -6.66 -30.27
C ALA A 27 -8.35 -5.47 -29.76
N ASP A 28 -9.13 -5.66 -28.69
CA ASP A 28 -9.99 -4.62 -28.10
C ASP A 28 -9.22 -3.76 -27.08
N LEU A 29 -7.98 -4.16 -26.75
CA LEU A 29 -7.09 -3.45 -25.82
C LEU A 29 -6.25 -2.43 -26.59
N ASP A 30 -6.68 -1.17 -26.58
CA ASP A 30 -5.87 -0.05 -27.04
C ASP A 30 -4.77 0.28 -26.00
N VAL A 31 -3.65 -0.43 -26.15
CA VAL A 31 -2.47 -0.30 -25.29
C VAL A 31 -1.87 1.11 -25.37
N ALA A 32 -2.01 1.79 -26.52
CA ALA A 32 -1.46 3.13 -26.70
C ALA A 32 -2.23 4.16 -25.87
N SER A 33 -3.56 4.15 -25.94
CA SER A 33 -4.41 5.02 -25.12
C SER A 33 -4.25 4.72 -23.62
N LEU A 34 -4.08 3.46 -23.25
CA LEU A 34 -3.80 3.09 -21.85
C LEU A 34 -2.45 3.65 -21.38
N GLN A 35 -1.42 3.56 -22.20
CA GLN A 35 -0.09 4.06 -21.87
C GLN A 35 -0.07 5.59 -21.72
N GLU A 36 -0.79 6.31 -22.59
CA GLU A 36 -0.97 7.76 -22.49
C GLU A 36 -1.69 8.14 -21.19
N LYS A 37 -2.77 7.43 -20.85
CA LYS A 37 -3.53 7.65 -19.60
C LYS A 37 -2.71 7.34 -18.35
N MET A 38 -1.88 6.29 -18.37
CA MET A 38 -0.97 6.00 -17.26
C MET A 38 0.10 7.08 -17.10
N THR A 39 0.55 7.66 -18.21
CA THR A 39 1.51 8.76 -18.22
C THR A 39 0.90 10.03 -17.64
N SER A 40 -0.33 10.39 -18.06
CA SER A 40 -1.03 11.58 -17.53
C SER A 40 -1.37 11.49 -16.04
N LEU A 41 -1.54 10.27 -15.51
CA LEU A 41 -1.73 10.01 -14.09
C LEU A 41 -0.42 9.91 -13.30
N GLY A 42 0.74 10.14 -13.92
CA GLY A 42 2.06 10.09 -13.26
C GLY A 42 2.55 8.67 -12.93
N LEU A 43 1.94 7.63 -13.52
CA LEU A 43 2.27 6.22 -13.27
C LEU A 43 3.43 5.70 -14.14
N GLU A 44 4.19 6.58 -14.79
CA GLU A 44 5.34 6.23 -15.64
C GLU A 44 6.36 5.32 -14.93
N ARG A 45 6.52 5.49 -13.61
CA ARG A 45 7.43 4.67 -12.80
C ARG A 45 7.02 3.20 -12.79
N VAL A 46 5.73 2.90 -12.86
CA VAL A 46 5.21 1.52 -12.94
C VAL A 46 5.64 0.85 -14.24
N MET A 47 5.66 1.60 -15.35
CA MET A 47 6.14 1.12 -16.66
C MET A 47 7.65 0.89 -16.71
N LYS A 48 8.41 1.51 -15.78
CA LYS A 48 9.87 1.34 -15.66
C LYS A 48 10.26 0.16 -14.77
N ILE A 49 9.31 -0.54 -14.15
CA ILE A 49 9.61 -1.71 -13.33
C ILE A 49 10.00 -2.86 -14.26
N PRO A 50 11.22 -3.43 -14.14
CA PRO A 50 11.61 -4.56 -14.96
C PRO A 50 10.63 -5.72 -14.81
N LEU A 51 10.23 -6.34 -15.93
CA LEU A 51 9.31 -7.49 -15.93
C LEU A 51 9.80 -8.64 -15.04
N THR A 52 11.11 -8.80 -14.88
CA THR A 52 11.73 -9.76 -13.97
C THR A 52 11.39 -9.47 -12.50
N LYS A 53 11.30 -8.20 -12.09
CA LYS A 53 10.87 -7.78 -10.76
C LYS A 53 9.36 -7.95 -10.58
N LEU A 54 8.56 -7.58 -11.59
CA LEU A 54 7.10 -7.80 -11.56
C LEU A 54 6.74 -9.30 -11.43
N LYS A 55 7.42 -10.18 -12.16
CA LYS A 55 7.23 -11.64 -12.04
C LYS A 55 7.59 -12.16 -10.65
N LYS A 56 8.60 -11.59 -9.99
CA LYS A 56 8.94 -11.91 -8.58
C LYS A 56 7.89 -11.41 -7.58
N LEU A 57 7.11 -10.38 -7.90
CA LEU A 57 5.99 -9.93 -7.06
C LEU A 57 4.81 -10.91 -7.11
N LYS A 58 4.56 -11.55 -8.27
CA LYS A 58 3.50 -12.57 -8.42
C LYS A 58 3.71 -13.79 -7.51
N SER A 59 4.96 -14.10 -7.13
CA SER A 59 5.26 -15.13 -6.13
C SER A 59 4.99 -14.71 -4.68
N ILE A 60 4.81 -13.42 -4.41
CA ILE A 60 4.54 -12.88 -3.06
C ILE A 60 3.05 -12.87 -2.75
N THR A 61 2.19 -12.71 -3.77
CA THR A 61 0.75 -12.49 -3.60
C THR A 61 -0.07 -13.75 -3.37
N ASN A 62 0.52 -14.95 -3.55
CA ASN A 62 -0.25 -16.22 -3.60
C ASN A 62 0.12 -17.26 -2.54
N LYS A 63 0.59 -16.86 -1.35
CA LYS A 63 0.68 -17.79 -0.21
C LYS A 63 0.40 -17.10 1.12
N PRO A 64 -0.51 -17.62 1.98
CA PRO A 64 -0.37 -17.45 3.42
C PRO A 64 0.83 -18.31 3.83
N GLN A 65 2.04 -17.84 3.53
CA GLN A 65 3.25 -18.62 3.73
C GLN A 65 3.72 -18.36 5.15
N THR A 66 3.73 -19.42 5.95
CA THR A 66 4.55 -19.57 7.15
C THR A 66 5.96 -19.07 6.85
N GLN A 67 6.22 -17.80 7.15
CA GLN A 67 7.56 -17.21 7.09
C GLN A 67 8.48 -18.07 7.97
N SER A 68 9.69 -18.35 7.50
CA SER A 68 10.69 -19.02 8.33
C SER A 68 11.03 -18.16 9.55
N LEU A 69 11.50 -18.79 10.64
CA LEU A 69 11.85 -18.06 11.86
C LEU A 69 12.87 -16.93 11.59
N ALA A 70 13.84 -17.19 10.70
CA ALA A 70 14.85 -16.22 10.30
C ALA A 70 14.25 -15.00 9.58
N GLU A 71 13.29 -15.21 8.67
CA GLU A 71 12.61 -14.12 7.97
C GLU A 71 11.72 -13.30 8.90
N ARG A 72 11.08 -13.94 9.89
CA ARG A 72 10.33 -13.23 10.93
C ARG A 72 11.23 -12.38 11.81
N LEU A 73 12.39 -12.91 12.19
CA LEU A 73 13.38 -12.18 13.00
C LEU A 73 13.92 -10.96 12.25
N SER A 74 14.35 -11.12 10.99
CA SER A 74 14.78 -9.97 10.18
C SER A 74 13.67 -8.93 9.96
N THR A 75 12.41 -9.37 9.84
CA THR A 75 11.28 -8.44 9.75
C THR A 75 11.07 -7.67 11.06
N ILE A 76 11.21 -8.33 12.21
CA ILE A 76 11.10 -7.69 13.53
C ILE A 76 12.23 -6.68 13.73
N GLU A 77 13.48 -7.05 13.43
CA GLU A 77 14.64 -6.15 13.53
C GLU A 77 14.48 -4.91 12.64
N PHE A 78 14.01 -5.11 11.40
CA PHE A 78 13.71 -4.02 10.49
C PHE A 78 12.61 -3.09 11.05
N CYS A 79 11.52 -3.67 11.54
CA CYS A 79 10.42 -2.92 12.14
C CYS A 79 10.83 -2.19 13.42
N GLU A 80 11.74 -2.75 14.23
CA GLU A 80 12.25 -2.11 15.44
C GLU A 80 12.91 -0.77 15.13
N GLY A 81 13.74 -0.71 14.07
CA GLY A 81 14.36 0.53 13.61
C GLY A 81 13.33 1.59 13.24
N LEU A 82 12.28 1.20 12.50
CA LEU A 82 11.20 2.10 12.10
C LEU A 82 10.35 2.57 13.28
N ILE A 83 10.09 1.69 14.25
CA ILE A 83 9.34 2.03 15.47
C ILE A 83 10.13 3.04 16.31
N ARG A 84 11.44 2.86 16.43
CA ARG A 84 12.31 3.77 17.19
C ARG A 84 12.38 5.16 16.54
N GLN A 85 12.58 5.21 15.22
CA GLN A 85 12.56 6.47 14.47
C GLN A 85 11.21 7.19 14.61
N ARG A 86 10.10 6.44 14.56
CA ARG A 86 8.76 7.00 14.78
C ARG A 86 8.61 7.56 16.20
N ALA A 87 9.12 6.87 17.21
CA ALA A 87 9.06 7.32 18.59
C ALA A 87 9.89 8.61 18.81
N GLU A 88 11.07 8.72 18.20
CA GLU A 88 11.90 9.93 18.24
C GLU A 88 11.18 11.13 17.61
N LEU A 89 10.59 10.95 16.42
CA LEU A 89 9.82 12.01 15.75
C LEU A 89 8.59 12.44 16.56
N LEU A 90 7.88 11.50 17.19
CA LEU A 90 6.75 11.83 18.06
C LEU A 90 7.20 12.62 19.29
N LYS A 91 8.35 12.26 19.87
CA LYS A 91 8.92 12.98 21.00
C LYS A 91 9.31 14.42 20.62
N GLU A 92 9.99 14.61 19.50
CA GLU A 92 10.32 15.95 19.00
C GLU A 92 9.07 16.79 18.73
N PHE A 93 8.01 16.17 18.21
CA PHE A 93 6.75 16.85 17.95
C PHE A 93 6.06 17.31 19.24
N GLU A 94 6.01 16.44 20.26
CA GLU A 94 5.49 16.75 21.59
C GLU A 94 6.28 17.91 22.24
N GLU A 95 7.61 17.85 22.21
CA GLU A 95 8.48 18.90 22.76
C GLU A 95 8.23 20.26 22.07
N ARG A 96 8.04 20.28 20.74
CA ARG A 96 7.74 21.52 20.00
C ARG A 96 6.35 22.07 20.31
N LEU A 97 5.36 21.20 20.48
CA LEU A 97 4.02 21.60 20.92
C LEU A 97 4.05 22.21 22.32
N GLN A 98 4.81 21.62 23.24
CA GLN A 98 4.92 22.10 24.61
C GLN A 98 5.59 23.47 24.70
N VAL A 99 6.58 23.74 23.83
CA VAL A 99 7.19 25.08 23.70
C VAL A 99 6.20 26.11 23.18
N LEU A 100 5.38 25.76 22.19
CA LEU A 100 4.33 26.65 21.66
C LEU A 100 3.30 27.01 22.75
N ASP A 101 2.86 26.03 23.54
CA ASP A 101 1.93 26.26 24.65
C ASP A 101 2.55 27.16 25.74
N CYS A 102 3.82 26.97 26.10
CA CYS A 102 4.52 27.84 27.04
C CYS A 102 4.69 29.28 26.51
N CYS A 103 5.00 29.45 25.23
CA CYS A 103 5.12 30.78 24.62
C CYS A 103 3.77 31.53 24.58
N GLN A 104 2.68 30.82 24.33
CA GLN A 104 1.32 31.38 24.33
C GLN A 104 0.90 31.84 25.75
N GLN A 105 1.17 31.03 26.78
CA GLN A 105 0.89 31.41 28.17
C GLN A 105 1.69 32.64 28.63
N LEU A 106 2.94 32.78 28.17
CA LEU A 106 3.79 33.95 28.44
C LEU A 106 3.28 35.21 27.73
N SER A 107 2.83 35.12 26.46
CA SER A 107 2.25 36.27 25.76
C SER A 107 0.98 36.77 26.44
N ASP A 108 0.13 35.84 26.90
CA ASP A 108 -1.12 36.17 27.58
C ASP A 108 -0.87 36.79 28.97
N SER A 109 0.24 36.42 29.62
CA SER A 109 0.65 36.95 30.93
C SER A 109 1.31 38.33 30.85
N ILE A 110 1.97 38.67 29.74
CA ILE A 110 2.65 39.96 29.52
C ILE A 110 1.68 41.02 28.96
N SER A 111 0.54 40.61 28.39
CA SER A 111 -0.47 41.51 27.82
C SER A 111 -1.50 42.06 28.84
N CYS A 112 -1.26 41.93 30.15
CA CYS A 112 -2.03 42.56 31.24
C CYS A 112 -1.37 43.84 31.76
#